data_AF-A0A4Z2DG08-F1
#
_entry.id   AF-A0A4Z2DG08-F1
#
_cell.length_a   1.000
_cell.length_b   1.000
_cell.length_c   1.000
_cell.angle_alpha   90.00
_cell.angle_beta   90.00
_cell.angle_gamma   90.00
#
_symmetry.space_group_name_H-M   'P 1'
#
loop_
_entity.id
_entity.type
_entity.pdbx_description
1 polymer ?
#
loop_
_entity_poly.entity_id
_entity_poly.type
_entity_poly.pdbx_seq_one_letter_code
_entity_poly.pdbx_strand_id
1 'polypeptide(L)'
;MSSESLPCDDFLQSTKLLNLWRKSDDRVRHELNTELPTVSFQNKVDYSNKCSAFIDRMLRNHEKRTSEITDCIKFTSVKLNALRSSSETSNNVDNKELEREIRNKQLLVFD
;
A
#
# COMPACT_ATOMS: atom_id res chain seq x y z
N MET A 1 -8.79 -12.28 1.24
CA MET A 1 -7.91 -11.09 1.17
C MET A 1 -7.10 -11.07 2.45
N SER A 2 -5.78 -11.21 2.35
CA SER A 2 -4.87 -11.28 3.50
C SER A 2 -4.94 -9.99 4.33
N SER A 3 -5.02 -10.16 5.64
CA SER A 3 -4.94 -9.12 6.67
C SER A 3 -3.49 -8.68 6.90
N GLU A 4 -2.67 -8.59 5.86
CA GLU A 4 -1.29 -8.11 5.98
C GLU A 4 -1.31 -6.59 6.02
N SER A 5 -0.76 -6.05 7.10
CA SER A 5 -0.38 -4.63 7.22
C SER A 5 0.77 -4.33 6.26
N LEU A 6 0.80 -3.13 5.68
CA LEU A 6 1.89 -2.68 4.81
C LEU A 6 3.28 -2.82 5.50
N PRO A 7 4.21 -3.63 4.98
CA PRO A 7 5.51 -3.87 5.61
C PRO A 7 6.51 -2.74 5.32
N CYS A 8 6.44 -1.67 6.11
CA CYS A 8 7.16 -0.41 5.87
C CYS A 8 8.68 -0.48 5.95
N ASP A 9 9.22 -1.49 6.63
CA ASP A 9 10.66 -1.71 6.72
C ASP A 9 11.24 -2.49 5.53
N ASP A 10 10.39 -3.15 4.75
CA ASP A 10 10.76 -3.93 3.57
C ASP A 10 10.20 -3.27 2.31
N PHE A 11 11.08 -2.57 1.60
CA PHE A 11 10.72 -1.86 0.38
C PHE A 11 10.16 -2.80 -0.71
N LEU A 12 10.73 -3.99 -0.85
CA LEU A 12 10.32 -4.93 -1.90
C LEU A 12 8.93 -5.50 -1.59
N GLN A 13 8.68 -5.85 -0.33
CA GLN A 13 7.37 -6.36 0.09
C GLN A 13 6.30 -5.27 0.06
N SER A 14 6.61 -4.06 0.52
CA SER A 14 5.64 -2.95 0.50
C SER A 14 5.28 -2.57 -0.93
N THR A 15 6.25 -2.45 -1.85
CA THR A 15 6.00 -2.21 -3.27
C THR A 15 5.16 -3.31 -3.92
N LYS A 16 5.45 -4.59 -3.60
CA LYS A 16 4.64 -5.72 -4.07
C LYS A 16 3.18 -5.61 -3.60
N LEU A 17 2.95 -5.28 -2.34
CA LEU A 17 1.60 -5.15 -1.77
C LEU A 17 0.85 -3.94 -2.37
N LEU A 18 1.50 -2.78 -2.51
CA LEU A 18 0.93 -1.61 -3.16
C LEU A 18 0.51 -1.90 -4.61
N ASN A 19 1.34 -2.66 -5.35
CA ASN A 19 1.00 -3.09 -6.70
C ASN A 19 -0.19 -4.07 -6.72
N LEU A 20 -0.33 -4.94 -5.72
CA LEU A 20 -1.51 -5.80 -5.60
C LEU A 20 -2.77 -4.99 -5.32
N TRP A 21 -2.71 -3.97 -4.47
CA TRP A 21 -3.83 -3.06 -4.22
C TRP A 21 -4.23 -2.32 -5.50
N ARG A 22 -3.27 -1.75 -6.23
CA ARG A 22 -3.53 -1.07 -7.50
C ARG A 22 -4.16 -1.99 -8.55
N LYS A 23 -3.67 -3.21 -8.69
CA LYS A 23 -4.28 -4.23 -9.58
C LYS A 23 -5.72 -4.59 -9.17
N SER A 24 -6.05 -4.49 -7.89
CA SER A 24 -7.43 -4.67 -7.42
C SER A 24 -8.31 -3.50 -7.88
N ASP A 25 -7.80 -2.27 -7.77
CA ASP A 25 -8.52 -1.06 -8.18
C ASP A 25 -8.77 -1.03 -9.69
N ASP A 26 -7.81 -1.50 -10.49
CA ASP A 26 -7.95 -1.63 -11.95
C ASP A 26 -9.09 -2.60 -12.35
N ARG A 27 -9.42 -3.56 -11.47
CA ARG A 27 -10.45 -4.58 -11.72
C ARG A 27 -11.83 -4.25 -11.15
N VAL A 28 -12.04 -3.09 -10.55
CA VAL A 28 -13.31 -2.71 -9.90
C VAL A 28 -14.54 -2.93 -10.78
N ARG A 29 -14.47 -2.57 -12.07
CA ARG A 29 -15.59 -2.81 -13.01
C ARG A 29 -15.87 -4.30 -13.20
N HIS A 30 -14.82 -5.11 -13.33
CA HIS A 30 -14.97 -6.55 -13.48
C HIS A 30 -15.55 -7.15 -12.20
N GLU A 31 -15.03 -6.78 -11.04
CA GLU A 31 -15.53 -7.25 -9.74
C GLU A 31 -17.00 -6.88 -9.52
N LEU A 32 -17.39 -5.63 -9.86
CA LEU A 32 -18.81 -5.23 -9.82
C LEU A 32 -19.66 -6.08 -10.76
N ASN A 33 -19.23 -6.28 -12.01
CA ASN A 33 -19.96 -7.10 -12.97
C ASN A 33 -20.11 -8.56 -12.52
N THR A 34 -19.15 -9.09 -11.75
CA THR A 34 -19.27 -10.45 -11.19
C THR A 34 -20.24 -10.55 -10.02
N GLU A 35 -20.52 -9.45 -9.31
CA GLU A 35 -21.51 -9.41 -8.22
C GLU A 35 -22.95 -9.29 -8.75
N LEU A 36 -23.11 -8.80 -9.98
CA LEU A 36 -24.40 -8.61 -10.62
C LEU A 36 -24.79 -9.85 -11.43
N PRO A 37 -26.02 -10.36 -11.30
CA PRO A 37 -26.46 -11.49 -12.11
C PRO A 37 -26.62 -11.07 -13.58
N THR A 38 -26.44 -12.03 -14.48
CA THR A 38 -26.85 -11.85 -15.88
C THR A 38 -28.36 -11.58 -15.96
N VAL A 39 -28.81 -10.89 -17.02
CA VAL A 39 -30.22 -10.49 -17.23
C VAL A 39 -31.22 -11.61 -16.94
N SER A 40 -30.92 -12.85 -17.33
CA SER A 40 -31.77 -14.04 -17.11
C SER A 40 -32.05 -14.38 -15.64
N PHE A 41 -31.24 -13.86 -14.70
CA PHE A 41 -31.33 -14.12 -13.26
C PHE A 41 -31.59 -12.85 -12.43
N GLN A 42 -31.99 -11.74 -13.07
CA GLN A 42 -32.20 -10.45 -12.41
C GLN A 42 -33.20 -10.50 -11.24
N ASN A 43 -34.23 -11.35 -11.32
CA ASN A 43 -35.25 -11.46 -10.28
C ASN A 43 -34.79 -12.26 -9.05
N LYS A 44 -33.57 -12.80 -9.03
CA LYS A 44 -33.04 -13.63 -7.94
C LYS A 44 -32.05 -12.92 -7.03
N VAL A 45 -31.75 -11.64 -7.28
CA VAL A 45 -30.75 -10.87 -6.55
C VAL A 45 -31.31 -9.52 -6.14
N ASP A 46 -31.08 -9.15 -4.89
CA ASP A 46 -31.26 -7.79 -4.41
C ASP A 46 -30.08 -6.93 -4.89
N TYR A 47 -30.28 -6.22 -6.00
CA TYR A 47 -29.31 -5.30 -6.58
C TYR A 47 -28.89 -4.20 -5.61
N SER A 48 -29.82 -3.67 -4.82
CA SER A 48 -29.54 -2.57 -3.89
C SER A 48 -28.55 -3.05 -2.84
N ASN A 49 -28.85 -4.19 -2.20
CA ASN A 49 -27.97 -4.78 -1.20
C ASN A 49 -26.60 -5.14 -1.79
N LYS A 50 -26.56 -5.78 -2.96
CA LYS A 50 -25.29 -6.14 -3.62
C LYS A 50 -24.41 -4.94 -3.96
N CYS A 51 -24.98 -3.90 -4.56
CA CYS A 51 -24.26 -2.68 -4.89
C CYS A 51 -23.80 -1.93 -3.63
N SER A 52 -24.66 -1.80 -2.63
CA SER A 52 -24.29 -1.18 -1.34
C SER A 52 -23.16 -1.93 -0.66
N ALA A 53 -23.24 -3.26 -0.57
CA ALA A 53 -22.19 -4.09 0.02
C ALA A 53 -20.87 -3.99 -0.77
N PHE A 54 -20.93 -3.84 -2.10
CA PHE A 54 -19.74 -3.61 -2.93
C PHE A 54 -19.10 -2.25 -2.64
N ILE A 55 -19.89 -1.18 -2.59
CA ILE A 55 -19.42 0.17 -2.26
C ILE A 55 -18.82 0.19 -0.84
N ASP A 56 -19.48 -0.42 0.13
CA ASP A 56 -18.98 -0.48 1.50
C ASP A 56 -17.62 -1.19 1.60
N ARG A 57 -17.41 -2.25 0.82
CA ARG A 57 -16.09 -2.91 0.74
C ARG A 57 -15.04 -2.00 0.12
N MET A 58 -15.40 -1.28 -0.95
CA MET A 58 -14.51 -0.32 -1.60
C MET A 58 -14.06 0.78 -0.64
N LEU A 59 -15.01 1.37 0.09
CA LEU A 59 -14.75 2.44 1.06
C LEU A 59 -13.86 1.93 2.21
N ARG A 60 -14.16 0.77 2.80
CA ARG A 60 -13.31 0.16 3.83
C ARG A 60 -11.89 -0.12 3.33
N ASN A 61 -11.75 -0.63 2.10
CA ASN A 61 -10.45 -0.85 1.50
C ASN A 61 -9.70 0.47 1.30
N HIS A 62 -10.39 1.52 0.83
CA HIS A 62 -9.81 2.85 0.67
C HIS A 62 -9.31 3.41 2.00
N GLU A 63 -10.15 3.42 3.05
CA GLU A 63 -9.80 3.90 4.38
C GLU A 63 -8.60 3.13 4.96
N LYS A 64 -8.64 1.79 4.90
CA LYS A 64 -7.55 0.94 5.36
C LYS A 64 -6.24 1.29 4.66
N ARG A 65 -6.23 1.34 3.33
CA ARG A 65 -5.02 1.59 2.54
C ARG A 65 -4.48 3.00 2.78
N THR A 66 -5.37 4.00 2.86
CA THR A 66 -4.99 5.38 3.18
C THR A 66 -4.32 5.46 4.54
N SER A 67 -4.87 4.80 5.56
CA SER A 67 -4.25 4.74 6.90
C SER A 67 -2.88 4.09 6.83
N GLU A 68 -2.78 2.88 6.26
CA GLU A 68 -1.53 2.13 6.21
C GLU A 68 -0.43 2.86 5.43
N ILE A 69 -0.74 3.45 4.29
CA ILE A 69 0.21 4.25 3.50
C ILE A 69 0.68 5.48 4.29
N THR A 70 -0.24 6.18 4.94
CA THR A 70 0.08 7.36 5.75
C THR A 70 1.02 7.01 6.90
N ASP A 71 0.74 5.92 7.61
CA ASP A 71 1.57 5.45 8.71
C ASP A 71 2.94 4.98 8.24
N CYS A 72 3.00 4.37 7.06
CA CYS A 72 4.25 3.97 6.42
C CYS A 72 5.16 5.14 6.05
N ILE A 73 4.56 6.22 5.52
CA ILE A 73 5.27 7.46 5.19
C ILE A 73 5.83 8.09 6.48
N LYS A 74 5.03 8.16 7.55
CA LYS A 74 5.47 8.67 8.86
C LYS A 74 6.63 7.84 9.39
N PHE A 75 6.48 6.52 9.42
CA PHE A 75 7.51 5.58 9.87
C PHE A 75 8.83 5.78 9.11
N THR A 76 8.75 5.81 7.78
CA THR A 76 9.93 5.98 6.92
C THR A 76 10.59 7.35 7.13
N SER A 77 9.80 8.41 7.30
CA SER A 77 10.29 9.76 7.59
C SER A 77 11.06 9.82 8.91
N VAL A 78 10.52 9.23 9.98
CA VAL A 78 11.19 9.13 11.29
C VAL A 78 12.52 8.39 11.16
N LYS A 79 12.52 7.23 10.49
CA LYS A 79 13.72 6.42 10.28
C LYS A 79 14.79 7.17 9.48
N LEU A 80 14.39 7.85 8.40
CA LEU A 80 15.28 8.64 7.56
C LEU A 80 15.92 9.80 8.33
N ASN A 81 15.14 10.50 9.16
CA ASN A 81 15.67 11.58 9.99
C ASN A 81 16.68 11.06 11.03
N ALA A 82 16.39 9.91 11.68
CA ALA A 82 17.33 9.28 12.61
C ALA A 82 18.66 8.88 11.94
N LEU A 83 18.60 8.34 10.71
CA LEU A 83 19.80 8.00 9.93
C LEU A 83 20.63 9.24 9.57
N ARG A 84 19.98 10.35 9.17
CA ARG A 84 20.64 11.63 8.88
C ARG A 84 21.35 12.21 10.10
N SER A 85 20.69 12.24 11.25
CA SER A 85 21.31 12.72 12.49
C SER A 85 22.49 11.84 12.92
N SER A 86 22.42 10.53 12.65
CA SER A 86 23.51 9.59 12.93
C SER A 86 24.70 9.79 11.98
N SER A 87 24.47 10.19 10.72
CA SER A 87 25.56 10.49 9.78
C SER A 87 26.29 11.78 10.14
N GLU A 88 25.56 12.79 10.61
CA GLU A 88 26.14 14.07 11.04
C GLU A 88 27.03 13.94 12.29
N THR A 89 26.80 12.92 13.11
CA THR A 89 27.50 12.70 14.39
C THR A 89 28.65 11.67 14.29
N SER A 90 28.74 10.91 13.19
CA SER A 90 29.72 9.82 13.05
C SER A 90 31.06 10.29 12.48
N ASN A 91 32.17 9.76 13.01
CA ASN A 91 33.51 10.02 12.48
C ASN A 91 33.67 9.52 11.02
N ASN A 92 34.58 10.14 10.26
CA ASN A 92 34.73 10.02 8.79
C ASN A 92 34.73 8.60 8.17
N VAL A 93 35.01 7.53 8.94
CA VAL A 93 35.03 6.14 8.42
C VAL A 93 33.63 5.51 8.44
N ASP A 94 32.87 5.67 9.53
CA ASP A 94 31.48 5.17 9.66
C ASP A 94 30.51 5.95 8.76
N ASN A 95 30.84 7.20 8.44
CA ASN A 95 30.04 8.03 7.55
C ASN A 95 29.94 7.45 6.12
N LYS A 96 30.98 6.76 5.61
CA LYS A 96 30.95 6.19 4.24
C LYS A 96 29.99 5.02 4.10
N GLU A 97 29.88 4.17 5.11
CA GLU A 97 28.98 3.01 5.08
C GLU A 97 27.51 3.43 5.23
N LEU A 98 27.26 4.39 6.14
CA LEU A 98 25.93 4.98 6.33
C LEU A 98 25.45 5.75 5.10
N GLU A 99 26.33 6.54 4.47
CA GLU A 99 26.00 7.21 3.19
C GLU A 99 25.69 6.21 2.07
N ARG A 100 26.38 5.06 2.01
CA ARG A 100 26.10 4.01 1.03
C ARG A 100 24.71 3.42 1.28
N GLU A 101 24.34 3.19 2.53
CA GLU A 101 23.03 2.67 2.90
C GLU A 101 21.91 3.66 2.55
N ILE A 102 22.10 4.95 2.84
CA ILE A 102 21.17 6.02 2.45
C ILE A 102 21.01 6.07 0.92
N ARG A 103 22.11 6.06 0.16
CA ARG A 103 22.05 6.07 -1.32
C ARG A 103 21.33 4.84 -1.88
N ASN A 104 21.59 3.65 -1.35
CA ASN A 104 20.90 2.43 -1.77
C ASN A 104 19.40 2.50 -1.50
N LYS A 105 19.00 3.01 -0.33
CA LYS A 105 17.57 3.21 0.00
C LYS A 105 16.93 4.27 -0.91
N GLN A 106 17.65 5.32 -1.29
CA GLN A 106 17.16 6.33 -2.24
C GLN A 106 16.99 5.77 -3.66
N LEU A 107 17.92 4.97 -4.16
CA LEU A 107 17.80 4.33 -5.49
C LEU A 107 16.56 3.45 -5.59
N LEU A 108 16.24 2.72 -4.52
CA LEU A 108 15.01 1.92 -4.46
C LEU A 108 13.74 2.77 -4.62
N VAL A 109 13.75 4.07 -4.30
CA VAL A 109 12.58 4.95 -4.42
C VAL A 109 12.36 5.44 -5.86
N PHE A 110 13.37 5.35 -6.74
CA PHE A 110 13.34 5.92 -8.10
C PHE A 110 13.22 4.89 -9.24
N ASP A 111 13.20 3.59 -8.94
CA ASP A 111 12.85 2.50 -9.87
C ASP A 111 11.42 1.97 -9.62
#